data_AF-A0A2A5ACE1-F1
#
_entry.id   AF-A0A2A5ACE1-F1
#
_cell.length_a   1.000
_cell.length_b   1.000
_cell.length_c   1.000
_cell.angle_alpha   90.00
_cell.angle_beta   90.00
_cell.angle_gamma   90.00
#
_symmetry.space_group_name_H-M   'P 1'
#
loop_
_entity.id
_entity.type
_entity.pdbx_description
1 polymer ?
#
loop_
_entity_poly.entity_id
_entity_poly.type
_entity_poly.pdbx_seq_one_letter_code
_entity_poly.pdbx_strand_id
1 'polypeptide(L)'
;MSHSNDEIHIVSYGTHTMVYIGLLVLTSLTVAVAGGDFGSLNLIIAMVIATCKAGLVLSYFMHVKFENRVLQMMVGSAILLLLIAYGMSFIDYGSR
;
A
#
# COMPACT_ATOMS: atom_id res chain seq x y z
N MET A 1 11.35 -44.29 22.23
CA MET A 1 10.34 -43.81 21.26
C MET A 1 9.68 -42.59 21.88
N SER A 2 10.27 -41.40 21.68
CA SER A 2 9.79 -40.15 22.28
C SER A 2 9.00 -39.39 21.23
N HIS A 3 7.74 -39.09 21.53
CA HIS A 3 6.80 -38.42 20.63
C HIS A 3 7.23 -36.97 20.39
N SER A 4 7.58 -36.66 19.15
CA SER A 4 7.75 -35.29 18.64
C SER A 4 6.39 -34.60 18.66
N ASN A 5 6.23 -33.59 19.53
CA ASN A 5 5.17 -32.60 19.38
C ASN A 5 5.61 -31.66 18.25
N ASP A 6 5.13 -31.93 17.04
CA ASP A 6 5.13 -30.94 15.96
C ASP A 6 4.13 -29.84 16.34
N GLU A 7 4.57 -28.92 17.19
CA GLU A 7 3.89 -27.65 17.39
C GLU A 7 3.93 -26.90 16.06
N ILE A 8 2.82 -26.97 15.34
CA ILE A 8 2.58 -26.20 14.12
C ILE A 8 2.69 -24.73 14.52
N HIS A 9 3.86 -24.13 14.28
CA HIS A 9 4.10 -22.69 14.38
C HIS A 9 3.23 -21.99 13.34
N ILE A 10 1.94 -21.80 13.66
CA ILE A 10 1.04 -20.93 12.91
C ILE A 10 1.56 -19.51 13.08
N VAL A 11 2.38 -19.07 12.14
CA VAL A 11 2.80 -17.67 12.02
C VAL A 11 1.54 -16.82 12.16
N SER A 12 1.53 -15.89 13.12
CA SER A 12 0.35 -15.14 13.55
C SER A 12 -0.36 -14.47 12.37
N TYR A 13 -1.38 -15.14 11.82
CA TYR A 13 -2.18 -14.66 10.69
C TYR A 13 -3.03 -13.43 11.05
N GLY A 14 -3.20 -13.15 12.36
CA GLY A 14 -4.06 -12.07 12.84
C GLY A 14 -3.70 -10.69 12.29
N THR A 15 -2.40 -10.38 12.19
CA THR A 15 -1.94 -9.08 11.69
C THR A 15 -2.23 -8.92 10.19
N HIS A 16 -2.06 -9.98 9.40
CA HIS A 16 -2.36 -9.95 7.96
C HIS A 16 -3.87 -9.86 7.70
N THR A 17 -4.68 -10.56 8.49
CA THR A 17 -6.15 -10.49 8.38
C THR A 17 -6.69 -9.09 8.72
N MET A 18 -6.14 -8.42 9.74
CA MET A 18 -6.56 -7.06 10.08
C MET A 18 -6.23 -6.05 8.97
N VAL A 19 -5.05 -6.16 8.35
CA VAL A 19 -4.64 -5.33 7.20
C VAL A 19 -5.52 -5.63 5.99
N TYR A 20 -5.84 -6.90 5.73
CA TYR A 20 -6.72 -7.30 4.64
C TYR A 20 -8.10 -6.64 4.74
N ILE A 21 -8.70 -6.60 5.94
CA ILE A 21 -9.96 -5.88 6.16
C ILE A 21 -9.78 -4.37 5.93
N GLY A 22 -8.68 -3.78 6.39
CA GLY A 22 -8.37 -2.38 6.08
C GLY A 22 -8.32 -2.09 4.57
N LEU A 23 -7.69 -2.97 3.78
CA LEU A 23 -7.63 -2.85 2.33
C LEU A 23 -9.00 -3.01 1.66
N LEU A 24 -9.86 -3.90 2.18
CA LEU A 24 -11.24 -4.03 1.71
C LEU A 24 -12.02 -2.74 1.94
N VAL A 25 -11.93 -2.15 3.14
CA VAL A 25 -12.59 -0.88 3.46
C VAL A 25 -12.11 0.25 2.55
N LEU A 26 -10.80 0.39 2.35
CA LEU A 26 -10.25 1.41 1.44
C LEU A 26 -10.73 1.18 -0.01
N THR A 27 -10.84 -0.07 -0.46
CA THR A 27 -11.31 -0.40 -1.80
C THR A 27 -12.80 -0.07 -1.97
N SER A 28 -13.64 -0.42 -0.99
CA SER A 28 -15.05 -0.03 -0.97
C SER A 28 -15.20 1.49 -1.00
N LEU A 29 -14.36 2.22 -0.26
CA LEU A 29 -14.35 3.68 -0.28
C LEU A 29 -13.97 4.22 -1.67
N THR A 30 -12.98 3.65 -2.35
CA THR A 30 -12.65 4.04 -3.73
C THR A 30 -13.81 3.81 -4.68
N VAL A 31 -14.52 2.68 -4.59
CA VAL A 31 -15.69 2.40 -5.44
C VAL A 31 -16.82 3.39 -5.14
N ALA A 32 -17.06 3.72 -3.87
CA ALA A 32 -18.07 4.69 -3.48
C ALA A 32 -17.75 6.11 -3.99
N VAL A 33 -16.48 6.52 -3.92
CA VAL A 33 -16.01 7.80 -4.46
C VAL A 33 -16.07 7.82 -5.99
N ALA A 34 -15.71 6.72 -6.65
CA ALA A 34 -15.78 6.59 -8.10
C ALA A 34 -17.22 6.62 -8.63
N GLY A 35 -18.18 6.09 -7.86
CA GLY A 35 -19.61 6.14 -8.19
C GLY A 35 -20.30 7.45 -7.82
N GLY A 36 -19.63 8.35 -7.09
CA GLY A 36 -20.16 9.67 -6.73
C GLY A 36 -19.66 10.76 -7.68
N ASP A 37 -20.56 11.60 -8.18
CA ASP A 37 -20.21 12.75 -9.01
C ASP A 37 -19.62 13.90 -8.18
N PHE A 38 -18.37 13.75 -7.75
CA PHE A 38 -17.61 14.80 -7.06
C PHE A 38 -16.85 15.74 -8.02
N GLY A 39 -17.13 15.66 -9.32
CA GLY A 39 -16.45 16.46 -10.35
C GLY A 39 -14.93 16.31 -10.32
N SER A 40 -14.20 17.43 -10.42
CA SER A 40 -12.72 17.45 -10.40
C SER A 40 -12.10 16.93 -9.09
N LEU A 41 -12.82 17.06 -7.96
CA LEU A 41 -12.34 16.58 -6.66
C LEU A 41 -12.27 15.05 -6.57
N ASN A 42 -13.02 14.33 -7.41
CA ASN A 42 -13.00 12.86 -7.45
C ASN A 42 -11.57 12.34 -7.69
N LEU A 43 -10.85 12.95 -8.64
CA LEU A 43 -9.47 12.58 -8.96
C LEU A 43 -8.55 12.71 -7.75
N ILE A 44 -8.61 13.84 -7.04
CA ILE A 44 -7.75 14.12 -5.89
C ILE A 44 -8.04 13.12 -4.78
N ILE A 45 -9.32 12.87 -4.48
CA ILE A 45 -9.74 11.92 -3.44
C ILE A 45 -9.30 10.50 -3.83
N ALA A 46 -9.50 10.08 -5.08
CA ALA A 46 -9.08 8.77 -5.57
C ALA A 46 -7.56 8.56 -5.45
N MET A 47 -6.76 9.57 -5.79
CA MET A 47 -5.30 9.52 -5.69
C MET A 47 -4.81 9.43 -4.23
N VAL A 48 -5.46 10.13 -3.30
CA VAL A 48 -5.17 10.03 -1.86
C VAL A 48 -5.48 8.62 -1.34
N ILE A 49 -6.65 8.08 -1.67
CA ILE A 49 -7.05 6.72 -1.22
C ILE A 49 -6.10 5.67 -1.83
N ALA A 50 -5.75 5.82 -3.11
CA ALA A 50 -4.80 4.93 -3.78
C ALA A 50 -3.42 4.94 -3.09
N THR A 51 -2.92 6.12 -2.71
CA THR A 51 -1.64 6.26 -2.00
C THR A 51 -1.68 5.62 -0.62
N CYS A 52 -2.74 5.84 0.16
CA CYS A 52 -2.93 5.18 1.46
C CYS A 52 -2.99 3.65 1.33
N LYS A 53 -3.73 3.13 0.34
CA LYS A 53 -3.83 1.70 0.05
C LYS A 53 -2.45 1.11 -0.27
N ALA A 54 -1.70 1.76 -1.17
CA ALA A 54 -0.35 1.34 -1.54
C ALA A 54 0.60 1.33 -0.33
N GLY A 55 0.51 2.35 0.56
CA GLY A 55 1.30 2.41 1.79
C GLY A 55 1.02 1.25 2.76
N LEU A 56 -0.26 0.87 2.96
CA LEU A 56 -0.62 -0.31 3.76
C LEU A 56 -0.07 -1.60 3.16
N VAL A 57 -0.23 -1.79 1.84
CA VAL A 57 0.28 -2.98 1.14
C VAL A 57 1.81 -3.08 1.28
N LEU A 58 2.52 -1.97 1.07
CA LEU A 58 3.98 -1.94 1.16
C LEU A 58 4.50 -2.28 2.55
N SER A 59 3.83 -1.78 3.58
CA SER A 59 4.25 -1.94 4.98
C SER A 59 4.01 -3.37 5.50
N TYR A 60 2.91 -4.01 5.08
CA TYR A 60 2.44 -5.27 5.69
C TYR A 60 2.46 -6.49 4.76
N PHE A 61 2.03 -6.35 3.50
CA PHE A 61 2.00 -7.47 2.56
C PHE A 61 3.35 -7.70 1.90
N MET A 62 4.10 -6.62 1.67
CA MET A 62 5.41 -6.71 1.04
C MET A 62 6.53 -7.02 2.03
N HIS A 63 6.21 -7.32 3.30
CA HIS A 63 7.12 -7.68 4.40
C HIS A 63 8.39 -6.81 4.50
N VAL A 64 8.39 -5.60 3.91
CA VAL A 64 9.57 -4.72 3.78
C VAL A 64 10.15 -4.37 5.15
N LYS A 65 9.31 -4.32 6.19
CA LYS A 65 9.71 -4.02 7.55
C LYS A 65 10.45 -5.16 8.27
N PHE A 66 10.30 -6.40 7.79
CA PHE A 66 10.89 -7.60 8.39
C PHE A 66 11.93 -8.28 7.49
N GLU A 67 11.97 -7.89 6.21
CA GLU A 67 12.98 -8.27 5.23
C GLU A 67 14.29 -7.47 5.40
N ASN A 68 15.31 -7.90 4.65
CA ASN A 68 16.66 -7.35 4.74
C ASN A 68 16.70 -5.83 4.50
N ARG A 69 17.48 -5.06 5.29
CA ARG A 69 17.54 -3.58 5.21
C ARG A 69 17.85 -3.04 3.80
N VAL A 70 18.53 -3.85 2.98
CA VAL A 70 18.83 -3.54 1.58
C VAL A 70 17.56 -3.43 0.73
N LEU A 71 16.58 -4.32 0.90
CA LEU A 71 15.30 -4.26 0.18
C LEU A 71 14.49 -3.02 0.56
N GLN A 72 14.50 -2.65 1.84
CA GLN A 72 13.86 -1.42 2.30
C GLN A 72 14.48 -0.17 1.65
N MET A 73 15.81 -0.15 1.48
CA MET A 73 16.50 0.95 0.79
C MET A 73 16.21 0.98 -0.72
N MET A 74 16.15 -0.18 -1.39
CA MET A 74 15.82 -0.26 -2.81
C MET A 74 14.38 0.17 -3.12
N VAL A 75 13.43 -0.23 -2.28
CA VAL A 75 12.03 0.22 -2.39
C VAL A 75 11.93 1.72 -2.12
N GLY A 76 12.63 2.22 -1.09
CA GLY A 76 12.70 3.64 -0.79
C GLY A 76 13.26 4.46 -1.95
N SER A 77 14.34 3.99 -2.60
CA SER A 77 14.91 4.67 -3.77
C SER A 77 13.98 4.62 -4.98
N ALA A 78 13.28 3.51 -5.22
CA ALA A 78 12.28 3.42 -6.28
C ALA A 78 11.12 4.40 -6.06
N ILE A 79 10.61 4.52 -4.84
CA ILE A 79 9.56 5.50 -4.51
C ILE A 79 10.07 6.93 -4.66
N LEU A 80 11.29 7.22 -4.21
CA LEU A 80 11.89 8.53 -4.37
C LEU A 80 12.02 8.92 -5.85
N LEU A 81 12.48 8.02 -6.70
CA LEU A 81 12.55 8.23 -8.14
C LEU A 81 11.15 8.45 -8.75
N LEU A 82 10.16 7.67 -8.33
CA LEU A 82 8.76 7.84 -8.78
C LEU A 82 8.23 9.23 -8.39
N LEU A 83 8.44 9.68 -7.16
CA LEU A 83 8.01 11.00 -6.70
C LEU A 83 8.67 12.13 -7.49
N ILE A 84 9.96 12.01 -7.83
CA ILE A 84 10.66 12.99 -8.68
C ILE A 84 10.05 13.00 -10.08
N ALA A 85 9.85 11.83 -10.70
CA ALA A 85 9.29 11.73 -12.04
C ALA A 85 7.86 12.28 -12.12
N TYR A 86 7.03 11.96 -11.12
CA TYR A 86 5.67 12.46 -11.04
C TYR A 86 5.63 13.96 -10.77
N GLY A 87 6.45 14.46 -9.83
CA GLY A 87 6.57 15.89 -9.55
C GLY A 87 7.00 16.70 -10.78
N MET A 88 8.00 16.21 -11.52
CA MET A 88 8.43 16.83 -12.78
C MET A 88 7.31 16.85 -13.82
N SER A 89 6.58 15.74 -13.96
CA SER A 89 5.45 15.63 -14.88
C SER A 89 4.35 16.65 -14.54
N PHE A 90 4.00 16.81 -13.26
CA PHE A 90 2.99 17.80 -12.83
C PHE A 90 3.42 19.23 -13.08
N ILE A 91 4.70 19.55 -12.88
CA ILE A 91 5.25 20.88 -13.18
C ILE A 91 5.17 21.15 -14.70
N ASP A 92 5.51 20.15 -15.53
CA ASP A 92 5.44 20.25 -16.98
C ASP A 92 4.00 20.44 -17.48
N TYR A 93 3.05 19.59 -17.04
CA TYR A 93 1.64 19.71 -17.38
C TYR A 93 1.02 21.02 -16.91
N GLY A 94 1.39 21.51 -15.72
CA GLY A 94 0.90 22.79 -15.18
C GLY A 94 1.50 24.02 -15.87
N SER A 95 2.58 23.86 -16.63
CA SER A 95 3.23 24.95 -17.37
C SER A 95 2.65 25.20 -18.77
N ARG A 96 1.66 24.40 -19.20
CA ARG A 96 0.96 24.48 -20.49
C ARG A 96 -0.48 24.94 -20.31
#